data_AF-B4NS21-F1
#
_entry.id   AF-B4NS21-F1
#
_cell.length_a   1.000
_cell.length_b   1.000
_cell.length_c   1.000
_cell.angle_alpha   90.00
_cell.angle_beta   90.00
_cell.angle_gamma   90.00
#
_symmetry.space_group_name_H-M   'P 1'
#
loop_
_entity.id
_entity.type
_entity.pdbx_description
1 polymer ?
#
loop_
_entity_poly.entity_id
_entity_poly.type
_entity_poly.pdbx_seq_one_letter_code
_entity_poly.pdbx_strand_id
1 'polypeptide(L)'
;MALRLIRGFWTISEDAALALAGLPPIDLEIKAPSLMRCGASRLEAHEWLLGEWQSRWQTSRWGRWTYQLIPEMAVWAEFQHKCVDYHLTQFLTDHSCSRAYLLKFRHVESAQCLFCVDGEEAAEHVLIQVHGGEGGAKDDVRYPVQP
;
A
#
# COMPACT_ATOMS: atom_id res chain seq x y z
N MET A 1 -0.58 11.75 -10.73
CA MET A 1 -1.45 12.38 -9.71
C MET A 1 -1.41 11.62 -8.38
N ALA A 2 -1.63 10.29 -8.39
CA ALA A 2 -1.71 9.44 -7.20
C ALA A 2 -0.57 9.61 -6.18
N LEU A 3 0.70 9.49 -6.59
CA LEU A 3 1.86 9.63 -5.69
C LEU A 3 1.86 10.94 -4.88
N ARG A 4 1.37 12.04 -5.47
CA ARG A 4 1.30 13.35 -4.82
C ARG A 4 0.19 13.39 -3.76
N LEU A 5 -0.95 12.75 -4.03
CA LEU A 5 -2.07 12.64 -3.10
C LEU A 5 -1.68 11.83 -1.87
N ILE A 6 -0.95 10.73 -2.07
CA ILE A 6 -0.52 9.85 -0.99
C ILE A 6 0.81 10.30 -0.36
N ARG A 7 1.50 11.31 -0.90
CA ARG A 7 2.87 11.70 -0.48
C ARG A 7 3.87 10.53 -0.54
N GLY A 8 3.73 9.70 -1.56
CA GLY A 8 4.47 8.45 -1.72
C GLY A 8 5.77 8.60 -2.50
N PHE A 9 6.69 7.65 -2.32
CA PHE A 9 7.90 7.57 -3.14
C PHE A 9 7.59 7.17 -4.58
N TRP A 10 8.48 7.58 -5.49
CA TRP A 10 8.40 7.20 -6.90
C TRP A 10 8.59 5.70 -7.16
N THR A 11 9.13 4.97 -6.19
CA THR A 11 9.33 3.50 -6.24
C THR A 11 8.06 2.72 -5.94
N ILE A 12 7.01 3.37 -5.43
CA ILE A 12 5.71 2.73 -5.21
C ILE A 12 5.12 2.37 -6.57
N SER A 13 4.72 1.10 -6.73
CA SER A 13 4.07 0.63 -7.95
C SER A 13 2.81 1.43 -8.26
N GLU A 14 2.53 1.65 -9.53
CA GLU A 14 1.34 2.37 -9.98
C GLU A 14 0.04 1.80 -9.37
N ASP A 15 -0.12 0.47 -9.38
CA ASP A 15 -1.31 -0.20 -8.84
C ASP A 15 -1.54 0.13 -7.36
N ALA A 16 -0.49 0.00 -6.54
CA ALA A 16 -0.55 0.35 -5.12
C ALA A 16 -0.80 1.84 -4.90
N ALA A 17 -0.19 2.72 -5.72
CA ALA A 17 -0.39 4.16 -5.60
C ALA A 17 -1.83 4.56 -5.92
N LEU A 18 -2.41 3.98 -6.98
CA LEU A 18 -3.80 4.21 -7.40
C LEU A 18 -4.80 3.64 -6.38
N ALA A 19 -4.58 2.39 -5.93
CA ALA A 19 -5.37 1.77 -4.89
C ALA A 19 -5.37 2.62 -3.61
N LEU A 20 -4.20 3.02 -3.13
CA LEU A 20 -4.09 3.82 -1.91
C LEU A 20 -4.71 5.21 -2.06
N ALA A 21 -4.52 5.86 -3.21
CA ALA A 21 -5.16 7.15 -3.51
C ALA A 21 -6.68 7.04 -3.67
N GLY A 22 -7.22 5.83 -3.85
CA GLY A 22 -8.63 5.61 -4.16
C GLY A 22 -9.01 6.15 -5.54
N LEU A 23 -8.08 6.09 -6.50
CA LEU A 23 -8.27 6.54 -7.87
C LEU A 23 -8.20 5.35 -8.83
N PRO A 24 -9.21 5.15 -9.70
CA PRO A 24 -9.14 4.11 -10.71
C PRO A 24 -8.06 4.42 -11.78
N PRO A 25 -7.54 3.39 -12.46
CA PRO A 25 -6.69 3.58 -13.64
C PRO A 25 -7.32 4.47 -14.70
N ILE A 26 -6.52 5.34 -15.31
CA ILE A 26 -7.02 6.39 -16.23
C ILE A 26 -7.69 5.81 -17.49
N ASP A 27 -7.27 4.64 -17.94
CA ASP A 27 -7.90 3.98 -19.09
C ASP A 27 -9.34 3.56 -18.77
N LEU A 28 -9.62 3.19 -17.51
CA LEU A 28 -10.98 2.90 -17.04
C LEU A 28 -11.81 4.17 -16.93
N GLU A 29 -11.23 5.27 -16.42
CA GLU A 29 -11.89 6.58 -16.38
C GLU A 29 -12.27 7.10 -17.76
N ILE A 30 -11.46 6.81 -18.79
CA ILE A 30 -11.76 7.17 -20.17
C ILE A 30 -12.85 6.26 -20.77
N LYS A 31 -12.81 4.96 -20.42
CA LYS A 31 -13.72 3.96 -20.98
C LYS A 31 -15.14 4.09 -20.44
N ALA A 32 -15.33 4.37 -19.15
CA ALA A 32 -16.66 4.46 -18.53
C ALA A 32 -17.58 5.51 -19.21
N PRO A 33 -17.15 6.75 -19.50
CA PRO A 33 -17.93 7.71 -20.29
C PRO A 33 -18.24 7.23 -21.72
N SER A 34 -17.38 6.39 -22.30
CA SER A 34 -17.66 5.80 -23.62
C SER A 34 -18.82 4.82 -23.58
N LEU A 35 -18.95 4.03 -22.50
CA LEU A 35 -20.09 3.12 -22.32
C LEU A 35 -21.40 3.91 -22.23
N MET A 36 -21.38 5.04 -21.54
CA MET A 36 -22.55 5.93 -21.46
C MET A 36 -22.99 6.46 -22.84
N ARG A 37 -22.02 6.81 -23.71
CA ARG A 37 -22.34 7.22 -25.10
C ARG A 37 -22.91 6.07 -25.94
N CYS A 38 -22.66 4.83 -25.55
CA CYS A 38 -23.20 3.62 -26.19
C CYS A 38 -24.52 3.15 -25.56
N GLY A 39 -25.12 3.93 -24.66
CA GLY A 39 -26.44 3.64 -24.08
C GLY A 39 -26.42 3.06 -22.67
N ALA A 40 -25.26 2.86 -22.05
CA ALA A 40 -25.20 2.48 -20.63
C ALA A 40 -25.66 3.64 -19.73
N SER A 41 -26.37 3.31 -18.67
CA SER A 41 -26.67 4.25 -17.60
C SER A 41 -25.40 4.65 -16.84
N ARG A 42 -25.49 5.74 -16.08
CA ARG A 42 -24.40 6.20 -15.21
C ARG A 42 -24.03 5.15 -14.16
N LEU A 43 -25.03 4.43 -13.65
CA LEU A 43 -24.84 3.38 -12.65
C LEU A 43 -24.09 2.19 -13.27
N GLU A 44 -24.54 1.69 -14.43
CA GLU A 44 -23.89 0.57 -15.13
C GLU A 44 -22.43 0.89 -15.50
N ALA A 45 -22.16 2.11 -15.98
CA ALA A 45 -20.81 2.54 -16.30
C ALA A 45 -19.91 2.62 -15.05
N HIS A 46 -20.48 3.00 -13.90
CA HIS A 46 -19.76 3.06 -12.63
C HIS A 46 -19.48 1.67 -12.06
N GLU A 47 -20.48 0.78 -12.06
CA GLU A 47 -20.35 -0.62 -11.64
C GLU A 47 -19.32 -1.36 -12.51
N TRP A 48 -19.34 -1.14 -13.83
CA TRP A 48 -18.34 -1.67 -14.73
C TRP A 48 -16.93 -1.18 -14.37
N LEU A 49 -16.75 0.12 -14.11
CA LEU A 49 -15.46 0.70 -13.76
C LEU A 49 -14.92 0.10 -12.46
N LEU A 50 -15.77 -0.01 -11.43
CA LEU A 50 -15.37 -0.57 -10.13
C LEU A 50 -15.06 -2.07 -10.26
N GLY A 51 -15.85 -2.83 -11.00
CA GLY A 51 -15.64 -4.25 -11.22
C GLY A 51 -14.33 -4.54 -11.96
N GLU A 52 -14.05 -3.78 -13.02
CA GLU A 52 -12.81 -3.91 -13.79
C GLU A 52 -11.59 -3.48 -12.97
N TRP A 53 -11.71 -2.39 -12.20
CA TRP A 53 -10.63 -1.96 -11.30
C TRP A 53 -10.35 -2.99 -10.21
N GLN A 54 -11.40 -3.54 -9.58
CA GLN A 54 -11.28 -4.61 -8.58
C GLN A 54 -10.61 -5.86 -9.17
N SER A 55 -10.99 -6.28 -10.38
CA SER A 55 -10.38 -7.43 -11.07
C SER A 55 -8.87 -7.23 -11.31
N ARG A 56 -8.48 -6.05 -11.78
CA ARG A 56 -7.07 -5.69 -11.97
C ARG A 56 -6.30 -5.66 -10.65
N TRP A 57 -6.93 -5.14 -9.59
CA TRP A 57 -6.29 -5.07 -8.28
C TRP A 57 -6.05 -6.45 -7.67
N GLN A 58 -7.04 -7.33 -7.76
CA GLN A 58 -6.94 -8.71 -7.29
C GLN A 58 -5.83 -9.50 -8.00
N THR A 59 -5.70 -9.31 -9.31
CA THR A 59 -4.77 -10.07 -10.17
C THR A 59 -3.40 -9.42 -10.34
N SER A 60 -3.21 -8.18 -9.86
CA SER A 60 -1.92 -7.51 -9.97
C SER A 60 -0.83 -8.26 -9.19
N ARG A 61 0.35 -8.36 -9.82
CA ARG A 61 1.58 -8.86 -9.18
C ARG A 61 2.21 -7.84 -8.23
N TRP A 62 1.86 -6.57 -8.37
CA TRP A 62 2.46 -5.46 -7.62
C TRP A 62 1.58 -5.03 -6.45
N GLY A 63 2.18 -4.38 -5.45
CA GLY A 63 1.41 -3.85 -4.32
C GLY A 63 0.75 -4.89 -3.42
N ARG A 64 1.25 -6.13 -3.38
CA ARG A 64 0.60 -7.25 -2.66
C ARG A 64 0.40 -6.99 -1.17
N TRP A 65 1.35 -6.31 -0.53
CA TRP A 65 1.21 -5.84 0.84
C TRP A 65 0.01 -4.86 0.98
N THR A 66 -0.04 -3.83 0.14
CA THR A 66 -1.17 -2.90 0.10
C THR A 66 -2.49 -3.60 -0.18
N TYR A 67 -2.50 -4.62 -1.04
CA TYR A 67 -3.69 -5.42 -1.34
C TYR A 67 -4.20 -6.19 -0.11
N GLN A 68 -3.29 -6.76 0.70
CA GLN A 68 -3.69 -7.44 1.94
C GLN A 68 -4.42 -6.50 2.90
N LEU A 69 -4.02 -5.23 2.94
CA LEU A 69 -4.61 -4.22 3.81
C LEU A 69 -5.87 -3.58 3.21
N ILE A 70 -5.90 -3.41 1.89
CA ILE A 70 -6.96 -2.72 1.15
C ILE A 70 -7.40 -3.60 -0.03
N PRO A 71 -8.13 -4.70 0.22
CA PRO A 71 -8.52 -5.63 -0.84
C PRO A 71 -9.69 -5.12 -1.69
N GLU A 72 -10.63 -4.37 -1.08
CA GLU A 72 -11.89 -3.97 -1.73
C GLU A 72 -11.87 -2.51 -2.16
N MET A 73 -11.67 -2.28 -3.46
CA MET A 73 -11.54 -0.95 -4.05
C MET A 73 -12.83 -0.13 -3.99
N ALA A 74 -14.00 -0.75 -4.14
CA ALA A 74 -15.26 -0.01 -4.04
C ALA A 74 -15.43 0.62 -2.65
N VAL A 75 -15.24 -0.18 -1.60
CA VAL A 75 -15.32 0.27 -0.20
C VAL A 75 -14.25 1.32 0.09
N TRP A 76 -13.01 1.06 -0.34
CA TRP A 76 -11.92 2.01 -0.12
C TRP A 76 -12.15 3.31 -0.88
N ALA A 77 -12.58 3.27 -2.14
CA ALA A 77 -12.83 4.44 -2.99
C ALA A 77 -13.92 5.37 -2.40
N GLU A 78 -14.90 4.81 -1.71
CA GLU A 78 -15.99 5.58 -1.09
C GLU A 78 -15.69 6.05 0.34
N PHE A 79 -14.60 5.58 0.96
CA PHE A 79 -14.27 5.93 2.34
C PHE A 79 -14.00 7.44 2.52
N GLN A 80 -14.91 8.15 3.20
CA GLN A 80 -14.89 9.61 3.28
C GLN A 80 -13.69 10.20 4.03
N HIS A 81 -13.08 9.44 4.94
CA HIS A 81 -11.99 9.92 5.80
C HIS A 81 -10.63 9.34 5.39
N LYS A 82 -10.39 9.14 4.08
CA LYS A 82 -9.07 8.79 3.55
C LYS A 82 -8.08 9.93 3.73
N CYS A 83 -7.43 9.97 4.88
CA CYS A 83 -6.28 10.82 5.13
C CYS A 83 -5.06 9.91 5.31
N VAL A 84 -4.24 9.81 4.26
CA VAL A 84 -2.94 9.14 4.33
C VAL A 84 -1.87 10.21 4.40
N ASP A 85 -1.20 10.30 5.55
CA ASP A 85 -0.01 11.12 5.67
C ASP A 85 1.22 10.37 5.11
N TYR A 86 2.37 11.04 5.10
CA TYR A 86 3.59 10.45 4.57
C TYR A 86 3.94 9.13 5.26
N HIS A 87 3.87 9.07 6.59
CA HIS A 87 4.28 7.89 7.35
C HIS A 87 3.32 6.73 7.13
N LEU A 88 2.01 7.02 7.14
CA LEU A 88 0.98 6.02 6.87
C LEU A 88 1.12 5.49 5.43
N THR A 89 1.40 6.34 4.45
CA THR A 89 1.67 5.88 3.08
C THR A 89 2.89 4.97 2.99
N GLN A 90 4.01 5.35 3.60
CA GLN A 90 5.20 4.50 3.59
C GLN A 90 4.87 3.13 4.20
N PHE A 91 4.14 3.13 5.30
CA PHE A 91 3.72 1.91 5.96
C PHE A 91 2.78 1.04 5.09
N LEU A 92 1.71 1.61 4.55
CA LEU A 92 0.71 0.90 3.74
C LEU A 92 1.26 0.37 2.41
N THR A 93 2.45 0.82 2.01
CA THR A 93 3.10 0.41 0.76
C THR A 93 4.36 -0.44 0.98
N ASP A 94 4.68 -0.85 2.22
CA ASP A 94 5.93 -1.56 2.56
C ASP A 94 7.19 -0.77 2.15
N HIS A 95 7.11 0.55 2.32
CA HIS A 95 8.20 1.51 2.11
C HIS A 95 8.63 2.18 3.43
N SER A 96 8.12 1.71 4.57
CA SER A 96 8.72 2.06 5.86
C SER A 96 10.18 1.61 5.85
N CYS A 97 11.05 2.28 6.61
CA CYS A 97 12.47 1.90 6.74
C CYS A 97 12.66 0.61 7.55
N SER A 98 11.87 -0.42 7.24
CA SER A 98 11.97 -1.75 7.81
C SER A 98 13.29 -2.37 7.37
N ARG A 99 13.87 -3.27 8.19
CA ARG A 99 15.16 -3.89 7.82
C ARG A 99 15.05 -4.72 6.54
N ALA A 100 13.91 -5.35 6.27
CA ALA A 100 13.67 -6.02 4.98
C ALA A 100 13.71 -5.04 3.81
N TYR A 101 13.13 -3.85 3.95
CA TYR A 101 13.19 -2.80 2.93
C TYR A 101 14.60 -2.24 2.77
N LEU A 102 15.29 -1.93 3.87
CA LEU A 102 16.67 -1.40 3.86
C LEU A 102 17.67 -2.41 3.26
N LEU A 103 17.45 -3.72 3.44
CA LEU A 103 18.28 -4.76 2.85
C LEU A 103 18.19 -4.77 1.32
N LYS A 104 17.02 -4.46 0.73
CA LYS A 104 16.84 -4.36 -0.75
C LYS A 104 17.82 -3.37 -1.38
N PHE A 105 18.16 -2.30 -0.64
CA PHE A 105 19.13 -1.27 -1.05
C PHE A 105 20.50 -1.42 -0.40
N ARG A 106 20.76 -2.53 0.31
CA ARG A 106 22.02 -2.86 0.99
C ARG A 106 22.44 -1.82 2.04
N HIS A 107 21.47 -1.17 2.69
CA HIS A 107 21.73 -0.28 3.82
C HIS A 107 21.91 -1.04 5.14
N VAL A 108 21.47 -2.29 5.22
CA VAL A 108 21.70 -3.21 6.34
C VAL A 108 22.16 -4.56 5.81
N GLU A 109 22.82 -5.35 6.64
CA GLU A 109 23.37 -6.67 6.28
C GLU A 109 22.34 -7.82 6.43
N SER A 110 21.27 -7.59 7.20
CA SER A 110 20.26 -8.61 7.49
C SER A 110 18.87 -7.99 7.68
N ALA A 111 17.86 -8.67 7.15
CA ALA A 111 16.44 -8.33 7.33
C ALA A 111 15.90 -8.77 8.70
N GLN A 112 16.67 -9.50 9.52
CA GLN A 112 16.22 -10.00 10.82
C GLN A 112 15.73 -8.88 11.73
N CYS A 113 14.57 -9.10 12.35
CA CYS A 113 13.95 -8.21 13.32
C CYS A 113 14.77 -8.14 14.60
N LEU A 114 14.94 -6.93 15.11
CA LEU A 114 15.69 -6.69 16.35
C LEU A 114 14.94 -7.16 17.60
N PHE A 115 13.63 -7.35 17.49
CA PHE A 115 12.74 -7.69 18.60
C PHE A 115 12.23 -9.14 18.56
N CYS A 116 12.60 -9.91 17.53
CA CYS A 116 12.14 -11.28 17.37
C CYS A 116 13.32 -12.22 17.11
N VAL A 117 13.21 -13.47 17.60
CA VAL A 117 14.28 -14.46 17.49
C VAL A 117 14.48 -14.88 16.03
N ASP A 118 13.39 -15.14 15.30
CA ASP A 118 13.41 -15.74 13.95
C ASP A 118 12.52 -15.01 12.91
N GLY A 119 12.22 -13.73 13.10
CA GLY A 119 11.39 -12.95 12.18
C GLY A 119 12.21 -12.03 11.27
N GLU A 120 11.81 -11.85 10.01
CA GLU A 120 12.28 -10.73 9.18
C GLU A 120 11.43 -9.49 9.46
N GLU A 121 12.06 -8.34 9.62
CA GLU A 121 11.38 -7.05 9.82
C GLU A 121 10.83 -6.52 8.49
N ALA A 122 9.75 -7.13 8.03
CA ALA A 122 8.87 -6.58 7.00
C ALA A 122 7.72 -5.79 7.66
N ALA A 123 7.00 -4.95 6.89
CA ALA A 123 5.85 -4.21 7.42
C ALA A 123 4.79 -5.14 8.04
N GLU A 124 4.58 -6.33 7.47
CA GLU A 124 3.72 -7.38 8.02
C GLU A 124 4.14 -7.83 9.41
N HIS A 125 5.41 -8.16 9.58
CA HIS A 125 5.97 -8.66 10.84
C HIS A 125 5.86 -7.60 11.96
N VAL A 126 6.19 -6.35 11.64
CA VAL A 126 6.10 -5.24 12.58
C VAL A 126 4.64 -5.02 13.01
N LEU A 127 3.69 -5.12 12.08
CA LEU A 127 2.27 -4.86 12.38
C LEU A 127 1.62 -6.00 13.17
N ILE A 128 1.85 -7.25 12.78
CA ILE A 128 1.07 -8.41 13.24
C ILE A 128 1.72 -9.09 14.45
N GLN A 129 3.06 -9.14 14.53
CA GLN A 129 3.75 -9.99 15.51
C GLN A 129 4.39 -9.23 16.67
N VAL A 130 4.99 -8.06 16.44
CA VAL A 130 5.76 -7.35 17.49
C VAL A 130 4.86 -6.70 18.56
N HIS A 131 3.57 -6.49 18.28
CA HIS A 131 2.61 -5.94 19.25
C HIS A 131 1.81 -6.99 20.04
N GLY A 132 2.04 -8.29 19.82
CA GLY A 132 1.28 -9.38 20.47
C GLY A 132 2.02 -10.16 21.56
N GLY A 133 3.29 -9.86 21.84
CA GLY A 133 4.12 -10.60 22.78
C GLY A 133 4.65 -9.73 23.92
N GLU A 134 4.14 -9.94 25.12
CA GLU A 134 4.76 -9.44 26.35
C GLU A 134 6.19 -9.97 26.51
N GLY A 135 7.12 -9.09 26.88
CA GLY A 135 8.32 -9.50 27.62
C GLY A 135 9.66 -9.28 26.92
N GLY A 136 10.42 -8.30 27.43
CA GLY A 136 11.87 -8.28 27.34
C GLY A 136 12.45 -7.11 26.56
N ALA A 137 12.32 -5.89 27.11
CA ALA A 137 13.20 -4.80 26.73
C ALA A 137 14.67 -5.27 26.89
N LYS A 138 15.37 -5.45 25.77
CA LYS A 138 16.82 -5.27 25.76
C LYS A 138 17.06 -3.83 25.35
N ASP A 139 17.41 -3.05 26.35
CA ASP A 139 17.90 -1.68 26.20
C ASP A 139 19.08 -1.64 25.21
N ASP A 140 19.24 -0.48 24.58
CA ASP A 140 20.29 -0.07 23.62
C ASP A 140 20.13 -0.54 22.15
N VAL A 141 19.21 0.12 21.43
CA VAL A 141 19.42 0.39 20.00
C VAL A 141 19.26 1.88 19.73
N ARG A 142 20.39 2.58 19.76
CA ARG A 142 20.52 3.96 19.29
C ARG A 142 20.51 3.91 17.76
N TYR A 143 19.49 4.48 17.11
CA TYR A 143 19.54 4.70 15.67
C TYR A 143 20.78 5.56 15.37
N PRO A 144 21.68 5.14 14.45
CA PRO A 144 22.77 5.99 14.03
C PRO A 144 22.18 7.23 13.34
N VAL A 145 22.37 8.39 13.95
CA VAL A 145 22.11 9.68 13.32
C VAL A 145 23.09 9.78 12.14
N GLN A 146 22.57 9.71 10.92
CA GLN A 146 23.41 9.88 9.73
C GLN A 146 23.84 11.36 9.59
N PRO A 147 25.06 11.61 9.06
CA PRO A 147 25.65 12.95 8.95
C PRO A 147 24.94 13.87 7.96
#